data_AF-A0A2U3LNS0-F1
#
_entry.id   AF-A0A2U3LNS0-F1
#
_cell.length_a   1.000
_cell.length_b   1.000
_cell.length_c   1.000
_cell.angle_alpha   90.00
_cell.angle_beta   90.00
_cell.angle_gamma   90.00
#
_symmetry.space_group_name_H-M   'P 1'
#
loop_
_entity.id
_entity.type
_entity.pdbx_description
1 polymer ?
#
loop_
_entity_poly.entity_id
_entity_poly.type
_entity_poly.pdbx_seq_one_letter_code
_entity_poly.pdbx_strand_id
1 'polypeptide(L)'
;MKIAKGIKHDGILTGAGKAAWWASTVKSILKNEKYMGEALLQKTHTVNFLTKKRVKNNGIVQQYYAENSYPPIINKEEFAAVQTEFERRSNM
;
A
#
# COMPACT_ATOMS: atom_id res chain seq x y z
N MET A 1 -8.84 -0.56 14.52
CA MET A 1 -7.36 -0.66 14.36
C MET A 1 -6.69 0.27 15.37
N LYS A 2 -5.77 -0.23 16.22
CA LYS A 2 -5.17 0.56 17.30
C LYS A 2 -4.30 1.71 16.79
N ILE A 3 -3.50 1.47 15.73
CA ILE A 3 -2.61 2.47 15.10
C ILE A 3 -3.37 3.74 14.69
N ALA A 4 -4.49 3.60 13.95
CA ALA A 4 -5.27 4.76 13.52
C ALA A 4 -5.82 5.61 14.68
N LYS A 5 -6.14 4.98 15.83
CA LYS A 5 -6.59 5.70 17.02
C LYS A 5 -5.44 6.44 17.69
N GLY A 6 -4.25 5.82 17.78
CA GLY A 6 -3.04 6.45 18.31
C GLY A 6 -2.64 7.69 17.53
N ILE A 7 -2.48 7.56 16.21
CA ILE A 7 -2.10 8.69 15.34
C ILE A 7 -3.09 9.86 15.43
N LYS A 8 -4.39 9.56 15.54
CA LYS A 8 -5.42 10.59 15.75
C LYS A 8 -5.30 11.27 17.12
N HIS A 9 -4.99 10.51 18.17
CA HIS A 9 -4.77 11.04 19.51
C HIS A 9 -3.54 11.97 19.56
N ASP A 10 -2.49 11.62 18.81
CA ASP A 10 -1.25 12.39 18.73
C ASP A 10 -1.38 13.66 17.85
N GLY A 11 -2.57 13.94 17.32
CA GLY A 11 -2.83 15.15 16.52
C GLY A 11 -2.21 15.13 15.12
N ILE A 12 -1.70 13.99 14.66
CA ILE A 12 -1.03 13.88 13.35
C ILE A 12 -2.08 13.89 12.23
N LEU A 13 -1.92 14.81 11.29
CA LEU A 13 -2.80 14.93 10.13
C LEU A 13 -2.43 13.91 9.04
N THR A 14 -3.44 13.49 8.28
CA THR A 14 -3.23 12.70 7.06
C THR A 14 -2.52 13.54 5.98
N GLY A 15 -1.97 12.89 4.94
CA GLY A 15 -1.33 13.60 3.82
C GLY A 15 -2.25 14.57 3.05
N ALA A 16 -3.56 14.50 3.27
CA ALA A 16 -4.54 15.46 2.74
C ALA A 16 -4.97 16.53 3.76
N GLY A 17 -4.26 16.68 4.89
CA GLY A 17 -4.54 17.66 5.93
C GLY A 17 -5.74 17.33 6.83
N LYS A 18 -6.26 16.10 6.80
CA LYS A 18 -7.43 15.71 7.62
C LYS A 18 -7.01 15.01 8.91
N ALA A 19 -7.72 15.28 10.00
CA ALA A 19 -7.49 14.62 11.30
C ALA A 19 -8.05 13.18 11.38
N ALA A 20 -8.92 12.79 10.45
CA ALA A 20 -9.55 11.46 10.47
C ALA A 20 -8.65 10.40 9.84
N TRP A 21 -8.20 9.44 10.66
CA TRP A 21 -7.45 8.27 10.21
C TRP A 21 -8.34 7.03 10.06
N TRP A 22 -8.46 6.54 8.83
CA TRP A 22 -9.20 5.33 8.53
C TRP A 22 -8.28 4.10 8.57
N ALA A 23 -8.81 2.98 9.06
CA ALA A 23 -8.05 1.73 9.11
C ALA A 23 -7.62 1.24 7.71
N SER A 24 -8.42 1.52 6.67
CA SER A 24 -8.09 1.23 5.27
C SER A 24 -6.86 2.01 4.81
N THR A 25 -6.74 3.29 5.18
CA THR A 25 -5.58 4.13 4.87
C THR A 25 -4.31 3.57 5.50
N VAL A 26 -4.36 3.22 6.80
CA VAL A 26 -3.20 2.63 7.49
C VAL A 26 -2.81 1.29 6.87
N LYS A 27 -3.79 0.43 6.54
CA LYS A 27 -3.52 -0.83 5.82
C LYS A 27 -2.88 -0.59 4.46
N SER A 28 -3.31 0.42 3.71
CA SER A 28 -2.72 0.77 2.41
C SER A 28 -1.28 1.21 2.54
N ILE A 29 -0.93 1.93 3.61
CA ILE A 29 0.43 2.35 3.92
C ILE A 29 1.28 1.11 4.24
N LEU A 30 0.82 0.27 5.17
CA LEU A 30 1.57 -0.91 5.61
C LEU A 30 1.75 -1.99 4.55
N LYS A 31 0.96 -1.98 3.47
CA LYS A 31 1.07 -2.92 2.34
C LYS A 31 1.81 -2.35 1.14
N ASN A 32 2.31 -1.12 1.23
CA ASN A 32 2.92 -0.45 0.10
C ASN A 32 4.36 -0.93 -0.06
N GLU A 33 4.60 -1.74 -1.10
CA GLU A 33 5.94 -2.27 -1.42
C GLU A 33 6.96 -1.16 -1.66
N LYS A 34 6.46 0.04 -1.94
CA LYS A 34 7.31 1.20 -2.13
C LYS A 34 8.20 1.52 -0.94
N TYR A 35 7.74 1.22 0.27
CA TYR A 35 8.53 1.53 1.46
C TYR A 35 9.75 0.63 1.64
N MET A 36 9.81 -0.53 0.96
CA MET A 36 10.99 -1.38 0.89
C MET A 36 11.84 -1.16 -0.38
N GLY A 37 11.59 -0.06 -1.12
CA GLY A 37 12.39 0.30 -2.30
C GLY A 37 12.02 -0.44 -3.58
N GLU A 38 10.91 -1.19 -3.58
CA GLU A 38 10.44 -1.93 -4.75
C GLU A 38 9.23 -1.24 -5.40
N ALA A 39 8.93 -1.56 -6.65
CA ALA A 39 7.80 -0.98 -7.36
C ALA A 39 7.16 -1.98 -8.32
N LEU A 40 5.86 -2.23 -8.13
CA LEU A 40 5.06 -2.94 -9.12
C LEU A 40 4.38 -1.93 -10.05
N LEU A 41 4.81 -1.93 -11.31
CA LEU A 41 4.26 -1.09 -12.36
C LEU A 41 3.02 -1.72 -12.99
N GLN A 42 2.18 -0.88 -13.58
CA GLN A 42 0.96 -1.30 -14.27
C GLN A 42 -0.02 -2.14 -13.40
N LYS A 43 -0.20 -1.77 -12.12
CA LYS A 43 -1.20 -2.38 -11.21
C LYS A 43 -2.64 -2.27 -11.72
N THR A 44 -2.93 -1.27 -12.55
CA THR A 44 -4.24 -1.05 -13.17
C THR A 44 -4.08 -0.78 -14.65
N HIS A 45 -5.04 -1.24 -15.45
CA HIS A 45 -5.08 -1.03 -16.89
C HIS A 45 -6.38 -0.33 -17.31
N THR A 46 -6.31 0.53 -18.34
CA THR A 46 -7.47 1.22 -18.90
C THR A 46 -8.05 0.39 -20.03
N VAL A 47 -9.16 -0.30 -19.78
CA VAL A 47 -9.78 -1.23 -20.76
C VAL A 47 -10.62 -0.53 -21.82
N ASN A 48 -11.05 0.70 -21.55
CA ASN A 48 -11.86 1.48 -22.49
C ASN A 48 -11.31 2.91 -22.53
N PHE A 49 -10.82 3.31 -23.70
CA PHE A 49 -10.22 4.62 -23.92
C PHE A 49 -11.26 5.76 -23.86
N LEU A 50 -12.50 5.51 -24.32
CA LEU A 50 -13.56 6.51 -24.39
C LEU A 50 -14.13 6.80 -22.99
N THR A 51 -14.41 5.76 -22.20
CA THR A 51 -14.96 5.91 -20.85
C THR A 51 -13.89 6.03 -19.77
N LYS A 52 -12.60 5.93 -20.14
CA LYS A 52 -11.44 5.90 -19.22
C LYS A 52 -11.58 4.87 -18.09
N LYS A 53 -12.29 3.76 -18.34
CA LYS A 53 -12.55 2.75 -17.32
C LYS A 53 -11.24 2.04 -16.95
N ARG A 54 -10.83 2.19 -15.69
CA ARG A 54 -9.66 1.51 -15.11
C ARG A 54 -10.08 0.27 -14.34
N VAL A 55 -9.39 -0.83 -14.56
CA VAL A 55 -9.55 -2.08 -13.82
C VAL A 55 -8.22 -2.53 -13.23
N LYS A 56 -8.25 -3.39 -12.21
CA LYS A 56 -7.04 -4.03 -11.70
C LYS A 56 -6.45 -4.90 -12.80
N ASN A 57 -5.14 -4.82 -12.99
CA ASN A 57 -4.46 -5.61 -14.01
C ASN A 57 -4.23 -7.03 -13.46
N ASN A 58 -5.11 -7.96 -13.84
CA ASN A 58 -5.02 -9.38 -13.48
C ASN A 58 -4.53 -10.18 -14.71
N GLY A 59 -3.44 -9.74 -15.35
CA GLY A 59 -2.90 -10.38 -16.55
C GLY A 59 -3.44 -9.84 -17.89
N ILE A 60 -4.03 -8.65 -17.90
CA ILE A 60 -4.49 -8.01 -19.14
C ILE A 60 -3.29 -7.48 -19.93
N VAL A 61 -2.34 -6.87 -19.23
CA VAL A 61 -1.05 -6.41 -19.78
C VAL A 61 0.09 -6.85 -18.87
N GLN A 62 1.30 -6.95 -19.43
CA GLN A 62 2.48 -7.35 -18.66
C GLN A 62 2.72 -6.39 -17.48
N GLN A 63 2.77 -6.94 -16.28
CA GLN A 63 3.21 -6.19 -15.10
C GLN A 63 4.73 -6.28 -14.98
N TYR A 64 5.36 -5.17 -14.56
CA TYR A 64 6.79 -5.10 -14.38
C TYR A 64 7.10 -4.89 -12.90
N TYR A 65 7.94 -5.74 -12.35
CA TYR A 65 8.47 -5.61 -11.00
C TYR A 65 9.86 -4.99 -11.06
N ALA A 66 10.04 -3.86 -10.41
CA ALA A 66 11.33 -3.20 -10.28
C ALA A 66 11.83 -3.38 -8.85
N GLU A 67 12.90 -4.15 -8.70
CA GLU A 67 13.60 -4.35 -7.43
C GLU A 67 14.58 -3.21 -7.18
N ASN A 68 14.71 -2.79 -5.92
CA ASN A 68 15.68 -1.79 -5.46
C ASN A 68 15.70 -0.51 -6.33
N SER A 69 14.52 -0.03 -6.75
CA SER A 69 14.37 1.10 -7.66
C SER A 69 14.76 2.44 -7.02
N TYR A 70 14.71 2.54 -5.69
CA TYR A 70 15.06 3.74 -4.91
C TYR A 70 15.36 3.37 -3.46
N PRO A 71 15.98 4.28 -2.69
CA PRO A 71 16.31 4.02 -1.29
C PRO A 71 15.06 3.64 -0.48
N PRO A 72 15.09 2.50 0.23
CA PRO A 72 13.98 2.08 1.07
C PRO A 72 13.79 3.03 2.27
N ILE A 73 12.55 3.18 2.72
CA ILE A 73 12.24 3.85 3.99
C ILE A 73 12.41 2.88 5.16
N ILE A 74 12.04 1.61 4.95
CA ILE A 74 12.17 0.50 5.91
C ILE A 74 12.84 -0.68 5.23
N ASN A 75 13.54 -1.53 5.98
CA ASN A 75 14.18 -2.70 5.40
C ASN A 75 13.18 -3.80 4.99
N LYS A 76 13.62 -4.75 4.17
CA LYS A 76 12.74 -5.81 3.61
C LYS A 76 12.23 -6.73 4.72
N GLU A 77 13.05 -6.94 5.74
CA GLU A 77 12.76 -7.80 6.89
C GLU A 77 11.61 -7.23 7.74
N GLU A 78 11.63 -5.92 8.04
CA GLU A 78 10.55 -5.23 8.74
C GLU A 78 9.26 -5.25 7.93
N PHE A 79 9.35 -5.00 6.62
CA PHE A 79 8.18 -5.07 5.74
C PHE A 79 7.58 -6.48 5.72
N ALA A 80 8.41 -7.51 5.58
CA ALA A 80 7.99 -8.91 5.57
C ALA A 80 7.35 -9.31 6.89
N ALA A 81 7.93 -8.92 8.04
CA ALA A 81 7.37 -9.18 9.35
C ALA A 81 5.94 -8.61 9.51
N VAL A 82 5.69 -7.41 8.98
CA VAL A 82 4.35 -6.81 8.96
C VAL A 82 3.38 -7.61 8.08
N GLN A 83 3.81 -8.11 6.92
CA GLN A 83 2.96 -8.93 6.06
C GLN A 83 2.61 -10.27 6.72
N THR A 84 3.58 -10.95 7.32
CA THR A 84 3.35 -12.19 8.08
C THR A 84 2.35 -11.97 9.22
N GLU A 85 2.43 -10.84 9.94
CA GLU A 85 1.46 -10.51 10.98
C GLU A 85 0.05 -10.25 10.42
N PHE A 86 -0.07 -9.72 9.19
CA PHE A 86 -1.37 -9.63 8.52
C PHE A 86 -1.96 -11.00 8.20
N GLU A 87 -1.13 -11.93 7.69
CA GLU A 87 -1.55 -13.30 7.38
C GLU A 87 -1.98 -14.04 8.64
N ARG A 88 -1.17 -13.96 9.71
CA ARG A 88 -1.49 -14.56 11.02
C ARG A 88 -2.83 -14.09 11.58
N ARG A 89 -3.14 -12.78 11.46
CA ARG A 89 -4.42 -12.20 11.90
C ARG A 89 -5.59 -12.51 10.98
N SER A 90 -5.34 -12.89 9.73
CA SER A 90 -6.38 -13.30 8.78
C SER A 90 -6.73 -14.77 8.93
N ASN A 91 -5.78 -15.58 9.39
CA ASN A 91 -5.92 -17.02 9.60
C ASN A 91 -6.43 -17.38 11.01
N MET A 92 -6.82 -16.37 11.80
CA MET A 92 -7.40 -16.49 13.15
C MET A 92 -8.84 -16.00 13.12
#